data_AF-A0A8S1HMP5-F1
#
_entry.id   AF-A0A8S1HMP5-F1
#
_cell.length_a   1.000
_cell.length_b   1.000
_cell.length_c   1.000
_cell.angle_alpha   90.00
_cell.angle_beta   90.00
_cell.angle_gamma   90.00
#
_symmetry.space_group_name_H-M   'P 1'
#
loop_
_entity.id
_entity.type
_entity.pdbx_description
1 polymer ?
#
loop_
_entity_poly.entity_id
_entity_poly.type
_entity_poly.pdbx_seq_one_letter_code
_entity_poly.pdbx_strand_id
1 'polypeptide(L)'
;MSVCWIYAISSEVVDVVTMIGVVSGISFEILGLSVLAWSNSIGDMIVDPALARRGFSRMAMAAAIGGPLFNLLIGFGLPFTIAKAQGKEIALSFKPTYKLLILFLSISLSTTLIAMLVQRFRLRRVHGVILVLIYIVFLVFVLLDATRVLCGEAGSNNNKFIKKANIWSQWLLSVQAERDVCRKASNSTKSANQIRCKIPENVSKNTILRTIHRSGRLVNTPMKAAPRLQQRHKNERLQFARSNMATDWNKIICSDEKKFNLDGPDGYAHYWRDLRKDPMYFSKRNFGGGSPMVWGAFCGNGTVALSFIGTRTNSQDYQQLLAQHLLPYLRRRRRANTTYQQDNASVHASNSTLAWFAANNVVLLDWPACSPDLNSVENLWSVLVRRVYANAKQYTTVNDLKKSDSCRVGCMPNRIFEVAQKQGGITHY
;
A
#
# COMPACT_ATOMS: atom_id res chain seq x y z
N MET A 1 -10.29 39.99 -12.05
CA MET A 1 -10.04 38.92 -11.04
C MET A 1 -10.56 37.56 -11.48
N SER A 2 -11.83 37.40 -11.87
CA SER A 2 -12.39 36.12 -12.38
C SER A 2 -11.69 35.61 -13.64
N VAL A 3 -11.36 36.49 -14.59
CA VAL A 3 -10.62 36.12 -15.82
C VAL A 3 -9.22 35.56 -15.51
N CYS A 4 -8.50 36.12 -14.53
CA CYS A 4 -7.19 35.64 -14.13
C CYS A 4 -7.26 34.23 -13.50
N TRP A 5 -8.29 33.97 -12.70
CA TRP A 5 -8.53 32.65 -12.11
C TRP A 5 -8.88 31.60 -13.17
N ILE A 6 -9.73 31.96 -14.13
CA ILE A 6 -10.08 31.07 -15.25
C ILE A 6 -8.83 30.75 -16.09
N TYR A 7 -8.00 31.76 -16.36
CA TYR A 7 -6.74 31.57 -17.09
C TYR A 7 -5.77 30.65 -16.33
N ALA A 8 -5.57 30.87 -15.03
CA ALA A 8 -4.68 30.05 -14.20
C ALA A 8 -5.15 28.59 -14.09
N ILE A 9 -6.46 28.36 -13.93
CA ILE A 9 -7.02 27.00 -13.89
C ILE A 9 -6.91 26.35 -15.27
N SER A 10 -7.19 27.08 -16.34
CA SER A 10 -7.07 26.56 -17.71
C SER A 10 -5.63 26.21 -18.07
N SER A 11 -4.63 26.98 -17.63
CA SER A 11 -3.22 26.68 -17.90
C SER A 11 -2.77 25.41 -17.17
N GLU A 12 -3.10 25.27 -15.88
CA GLU A 12 -2.77 24.07 -15.10
C GLU A 12 -3.41 22.80 -15.68
N VAL A 13 -4.65 22.89 -16.16
CA VAL A 13 -5.32 21.77 -16.83
C VAL A 13 -4.59 21.39 -18.12
N VAL A 14 -4.19 22.36 -18.95
CA VAL A 14 -3.41 22.11 -20.17
C VAL A 14 -2.05 21.50 -19.82
N ASP A 15 -1.41 21.92 -18.74
CA ASP A 15 -0.10 21.40 -18.30
C ASP A 15 -0.18 19.95 -17.80
N VAL A 16 -1.23 19.59 -17.05
CA VAL A 16 -1.48 18.19 -16.65
C VAL A 16 -1.74 17.31 -17.88
N VAL A 17 -2.51 17.84 -18.82
CA VAL A 17 -2.91 17.13 -20.03
C VAL A 17 -1.72 16.93 -20.98
N THR A 18 -0.84 17.93 -21.12
CA THR A 18 0.42 17.82 -21.87
C THR A 18 1.37 16.84 -21.19
N MET A 19 1.46 16.83 -19.86
CA MET A 19 2.23 15.84 -19.10
C MET A 19 1.77 14.41 -19.37
N ILE A 20 0.46 14.15 -19.40
CA ILE A 20 -0.10 12.84 -19.75
C ILE A 20 0.27 12.45 -21.19
N GLY A 21 0.23 13.40 -22.13
CA GLY A 21 0.66 13.18 -23.52
C GLY A 21 2.14 12.81 -23.63
N VAL A 22 3.01 13.50 -22.89
CA VAL A 22 4.46 13.22 -22.85
C VAL A 22 4.76 11.86 -22.23
N VAL A 23 4.06 11.49 -21.15
CA VAL A 23 4.23 10.19 -20.47
C VAL A 23 3.72 9.02 -21.31
N SER A 24 2.63 9.22 -22.04
CA SER A 24 1.98 8.15 -22.84
C SER A 24 2.55 8.02 -24.26
N GLY A 25 3.41 8.95 -24.69
CA GLY A 25 3.98 8.97 -26.04
C GLY A 25 2.99 9.34 -27.16
N ILE A 26 1.81 9.85 -26.79
CA ILE A 26 0.73 10.24 -27.70
C ILE A 26 0.97 11.69 -28.15
N SER A 27 0.72 12.01 -29.42
CA SER A 27 0.89 13.40 -29.89
C SER A 27 -0.14 14.33 -29.23
N PHE A 28 0.26 15.58 -28.98
CA PHE A 28 -0.63 16.61 -28.44
C PHE A 28 -1.88 16.83 -29.32
N GLU A 29 -1.74 16.62 -30.62
CA GLU A 29 -2.83 16.71 -31.60
C GLU A 29 -3.90 15.66 -31.31
N ILE A 30 -3.52 14.40 -31.10
CA ILE A 30 -4.46 13.30 -30.81
C ILE A 30 -5.13 13.50 -29.44
N LEU A 31 -4.36 13.98 -28.47
CA LEU A 31 -4.86 14.20 -27.13
C LEU A 31 -5.86 15.38 -27.10
N GLY A 32 -5.58 16.43 -27.87
CA GLY A 32 -6.51 17.52 -28.13
C GLY A 32 -7.82 17.07 -28.78
N LEU A 33 -7.74 16.14 -29.74
CA LEU A 33 -8.89 15.63 -30.48
C LEU A 33 -9.77 14.64 -29.70
N SER A 34 -9.23 14.03 -28.64
CA SER A 34 -9.93 13.03 -27.84
C SER A 34 -10.39 13.60 -26.50
N VAL A 35 -9.47 13.69 -25.54
CA VAL A 35 -9.79 14.02 -24.14
C VAL A 35 -10.27 15.45 -24.00
N LEU A 36 -9.59 16.43 -24.63
CA LEU A 36 -9.95 17.84 -24.52
C LEU A 36 -11.25 18.16 -25.28
N ALA A 37 -11.44 17.57 -26.46
CA ALA A 37 -12.67 17.72 -27.22
C ALA A 37 -13.89 17.12 -26.49
N TRP A 38 -13.73 15.95 -25.87
CA TRP A 38 -14.77 15.33 -25.04
C TRP A 38 -15.09 16.16 -23.80
N SER A 39 -14.07 16.67 -23.09
CA SER A 39 -14.30 17.47 -21.88
C SER A 39 -15.08 18.74 -22.16
N ASN A 40 -14.86 19.36 -23.33
CA ASN A 40 -15.59 20.56 -23.72
C ASN A 40 -17.06 20.29 -24.06
N SER A 41 -17.39 19.06 -24.45
CA SER A 41 -18.73 18.70 -24.97
C SER A 41 -19.53 17.81 -24.01
N ILE A 42 -18.96 17.43 -22.86
CA ILE A 42 -19.61 16.53 -21.89
C ILE A 42 -20.85 17.15 -21.25
N GLY A 43 -20.86 18.47 -21.03
CA GLY A 43 -21.99 19.22 -20.50
C GLY A 43 -23.18 19.18 -21.45
N ASP A 44 -22.94 19.46 -22.73
CA ASP A 44 -23.96 19.44 -23.79
C ASP A 44 -24.55 18.03 -23.98
N MET A 45 -23.70 16.99 -23.89
CA MET A 45 -24.13 15.59 -23.94
C MET A 45 -25.13 15.20 -22.84
N ILE A 46 -25.09 15.87 -21.67
CA ILE A 46 -26.01 15.62 -20.56
C ILE A 46 -27.25 16.52 -20.67
N VAL A 47 -27.05 17.79 -21.02
CA VAL A 47 -28.09 18.83 -21.00
C VAL A 47 -29.04 18.70 -22.19
N ASP A 48 -28.54 18.49 -23.41
CA ASP A 48 -29.36 18.51 -24.63
C ASP A 48 -30.36 17.34 -24.69
N PRO A 49 -29.99 16.08 -24.36
CA PRO A 49 -30.97 15.00 -24.26
C PRO A 49 -32.00 15.23 -23.16
N ALA A 50 -31.62 15.87 -22.04
CA ALA A 50 -32.54 16.18 -20.95
C ALA A 50 -33.57 17.25 -21.37
N LEU A 51 -33.13 18.28 -22.10
CA LEU A 51 -34.02 19.30 -22.67
C LEU A 51 -34.95 18.72 -23.75
N ALA A 52 -34.43 17.83 -24.60
CA ALA A 52 -35.23 17.15 -25.62
C ALA A 52 -36.33 16.28 -25.01
N ARG A 53 -36.05 15.57 -23.90
CA ARG A 53 -37.06 14.78 -23.15
C ARG A 53 -38.16 15.64 -22.53
N ARG A 54 -37.86 16.90 -22.21
CA ARG A 54 -38.83 17.88 -21.69
C ARG A 54 -39.67 18.56 -22.78
N GLY A 55 -39.54 18.12 -24.03
CA GLY A 55 -40.27 18.68 -25.17
C GLY A 55 -39.57 19.84 -25.88
N PHE A 56 -38.44 20.33 -25.35
CA PHE A 56 -37.67 21.44 -25.93
C PHE A 56 -36.63 20.97 -26.98
N SER A 57 -37.05 20.07 -27.87
CA SER A 57 -36.15 19.43 -28.87
C SER A 57 -35.50 20.42 -29.84
N ARG A 58 -36.22 21.47 -30.26
CA ARG A 58 -35.68 22.52 -31.14
C ARG A 58 -34.59 23.34 -30.45
N MET A 59 -34.74 23.60 -29.15
CA MET A 59 -33.77 24.34 -28.35
C MET A 59 -32.51 23.50 -28.10
N ALA A 60 -32.67 22.21 -27.79
CA ALA A 60 -31.56 21.26 -27.65
C ALA A 60 -30.74 21.14 -28.96
N MET A 61 -31.41 21.06 -30.11
CA MET A 61 -30.76 21.06 -31.43
C MET A 61 -29.98 22.36 -31.70
N ALA A 62 -30.55 23.51 -31.34
CA ALA A 62 -29.91 24.81 -31.52
C ALA A 62 -28.70 24.98 -30.59
N ALA A 63 -28.78 24.50 -29.35
CA ALA A 63 -27.68 24.53 -28.39
C ALA A 63 -26.50 23.65 -28.84
N ALA A 64 -26.78 22.41 -29.25
CA ALA A 64 -25.78 21.44 -29.71
C ALA A 64 -24.95 21.92 -30.92
N ILE A 65 -25.55 22.70 -31.82
CA ILE A 65 -24.88 23.22 -33.02
C ILE A 65 -24.32 24.63 -32.77
N GLY A 66 -25.08 25.47 -32.08
CA GLY A 66 -24.78 26.89 -31.90
C GLY A 66 -23.55 27.15 -31.04
N GLY A 67 -23.38 26.42 -29.94
CA GLY A 67 -22.24 26.58 -29.03
C GLY A 67 -20.89 26.35 -29.72
N PRO A 68 -20.66 25.18 -30.35
CA PRO A 68 -19.44 24.90 -31.09
C PRO A 68 -19.20 25.85 -32.27
N LEU A 69 -20.26 26.24 -33.00
CA LEU A 69 -20.16 27.19 -34.11
C LEU A 69 -19.72 28.57 -33.65
N PHE A 70 -20.31 29.08 -32.55
CA PHE A 70 -19.92 30.36 -31.96
C PHE A 70 -18.46 30.37 -31.50
N ASN A 71 -18.04 29.29 -30.81
CA ASN A 71 -16.65 29.13 -30.37
C ASN A 71 -15.67 29.09 -31.54
N LEU A 72 -16.04 28.46 -32.67
CA LEU A 72 -15.22 28.43 -33.87
C LEU A 72 -15.11 29.83 -34.51
N LEU A 73 -16.22 30.57 -34.62
CA LEU A 73 -16.24 31.89 -35.26
C LEU A 73 -15.50 32.94 -34.43
N ILE A 74 -15.72 32.98 -33.11
CA ILE A 74 -15.06 33.94 -32.22
C ILE A 74 -13.63 33.50 -31.90
N GLY A 75 -13.41 32.21 -31.63
CA GLY A 75 -12.11 31.68 -31.20
C GLY A 75 -11.11 31.50 -32.34
N PHE A 76 -11.56 31.08 -33.52
CA PHE A 76 -10.70 30.94 -34.71
C PHE A 76 -10.98 32.03 -35.75
N GLY A 77 -12.23 32.33 -36.10
CA GLY A 77 -12.53 33.28 -37.17
C GLY A 77 -11.98 34.70 -36.90
N LEU A 78 -12.25 35.26 -35.72
CA LEU A 78 -11.92 36.64 -35.39
C LEU A 78 -10.40 36.91 -35.29
N PRO A 79 -9.57 36.07 -34.61
CA PRO A 79 -8.13 36.27 -34.58
C PRO A 79 -7.45 36.17 -35.96
N PHE A 80 -7.91 35.25 -36.81
CA PHE A 80 -7.34 35.10 -38.16
C PHE A 80 -7.72 36.27 -39.07
N THR A 81 -8.94 36.81 -38.96
CA THR A 81 -9.34 38.03 -39.69
C THR A 81 -8.53 39.24 -39.23
N ILE A 82 -8.29 39.40 -37.92
CA ILE A 82 -7.45 40.47 -37.38
C ILE A 82 -6.00 40.31 -37.85
N ALA A 83 -5.44 39.10 -37.79
CA ALA A 83 -4.07 38.84 -38.23
C ALA A 83 -3.86 39.15 -39.72
N LYS A 84 -4.85 38.81 -40.56
CA LYS A 84 -4.83 39.14 -41.99
C LYS A 84 -4.96 40.66 -42.22
N ALA A 85 -5.82 41.34 -41.47
CA ALA A 85 -5.95 42.81 -41.54
C ALA A 85 -4.65 43.54 -41.11
N GLN A 86 -3.84 42.92 -40.24
CA GLN A 86 -2.53 43.40 -39.84
C GLN A 86 -1.39 43.04 -40.82
N GLY A 87 -1.70 42.44 -41.98
CA GLY A 87 -0.71 42.09 -43.00
C GLY A 87 0.16 40.87 -42.67
N LYS A 88 -0.22 40.04 -41.70
CA LYS A 88 0.52 38.80 -41.38
C LYS A 88 0.06 37.67 -42.30
N GLU A 89 1.01 37.06 -43.00
CA GLU A 89 0.76 35.82 -43.74
C GLU A 89 0.92 34.60 -42.83
N ILE A 90 -0.16 33.85 -42.65
CA ILE A 90 -0.15 32.62 -41.85
C ILE A 90 -0.07 31.43 -42.80
N ALA A 91 1.12 30.81 -42.89
CA ALA A 91 1.33 29.60 -43.69
C ALA A 91 0.66 28.39 -43.00
N LEU A 92 -0.45 27.90 -43.57
CA LEU A 92 -1.15 26.71 -43.07
C LEU A 92 -0.46 25.44 -43.56
N SER A 93 0.15 24.70 -42.64
CA SER A 93 0.76 23.39 -42.94
C SER A 93 -0.27 22.26 -42.74
N PHE A 94 -0.80 21.73 -43.83
CA PHE A 94 -1.82 20.67 -43.82
C PHE A 94 -1.21 19.28 -43.57
N LYS A 95 -1.08 18.89 -42.30
CA LYS A 95 -0.76 17.52 -41.90
C LYS A 95 -1.87 16.53 -42.29
N PRO A 96 -1.55 15.23 -42.49
CA PRO A 96 -2.55 14.19 -42.79
C PRO A 96 -3.73 14.16 -41.80
N THR A 97 -3.44 14.34 -40.51
CA THR A 97 -4.44 14.37 -39.43
C THR A 97 -5.46 15.51 -39.61
N TYR A 98 -5.05 16.70 -40.08
CA TYR A 98 -5.97 17.81 -40.34
C TYR A 98 -6.86 17.57 -41.56
N LYS A 99 -6.33 16.87 -42.59
CA LYS A 99 -7.13 16.47 -43.75
C LYS A 99 -8.22 15.48 -43.36
N LEU A 100 -7.89 14.50 -42.52
CA LEU A 100 -8.87 13.56 -41.96
C LEU A 100 -9.95 14.30 -41.15
N LEU A 101 -9.56 15.25 -40.31
CA LEU A 101 -10.50 16.04 -39.52
C LEU A 101 -11.49 16.83 -40.37
N ILE A 102 -10.98 17.56 -41.38
CA ILE A 102 -11.82 18.35 -42.28
C ILE A 102 -12.75 17.44 -43.09
N LEU A 103 -12.28 16.27 -43.51
CA LEU A 103 -13.08 15.28 -44.25
C LEU A 103 -14.26 14.78 -43.40
N PHE A 104 -14.01 14.25 -42.20
CA PHE A 104 -15.06 13.69 -41.34
C PHE A 104 -16.02 14.76 -40.82
N LEU A 105 -15.54 15.98 -40.55
CA LEU A 105 -16.40 17.12 -40.22
C LEU A 105 -17.31 17.51 -41.39
N SER A 106 -16.78 17.52 -42.62
CA SER A 106 -17.57 17.83 -43.82
C SER A 106 -18.63 16.76 -44.09
N ILE A 107 -18.30 15.48 -43.87
CA ILE A 107 -19.25 14.36 -44.00
C ILE A 107 -20.38 14.49 -42.96
N SER A 108 -20.06 14.80 -41.70
CA SER A 108 -21.09 14.93 -40.65
C SER A 108 -22.03 16.13 -40.90
N LEU A 109 -21.49 17.27 -41.35
CA LEU A 109 -22.30 18.44 -41.70
C LEU A 109 -23.14 18.22 -42.97
N SER A 110 -22.58 17.54 -43.97
CA SER A 110 -23.32 17.25 -45.22
C SER A 110 -24.45 16.25 -44.97
N THR A 111 -24.19 15.20 -44.19
CA THR A 111 -25.21 14.20 -43.84
C THR A 111 -26.33 14.79 -42.98
N THR A 112 -26.02 15.67 -42.02
CA THR A 112 -27.03 16.38 -41.23
C THR A 112 -27.86 17.34 -42.09
N LEU A 113 -27.24 18.08 -43.01
CA LEU A 113 -27.95 18.96 -43.94
C LEU A 113 -28.91 18.18 -44.85
N ILE A 114 -28.43 17.11 -45.49
CA ILE A 114 -29.24 16.27 -46.37
C ILE A 114 -30.39 15.61 -45.58
N ALA A 115 -30.10 15.09 -44.39
CA ALA A 115 -31.14 14.46 -43.55
C ALA A 115 -32.23 15.45 -43.14
N MET A 116 -31.87 16.69 -42.81
CA MET A 116 -32.85 17.74 -42.49
C MET A 116 -33.74 18.10 -43.68
N LEU A 117 -33.16 18.19 -44.88
CA LEU A 117 -33.89 18.50 -46.12
C LEU A 117 -34.84 17.35 -46.51
N VAL A 118 -34.37 16.09 -46.48
CA VAL A 118 -35.17 14.91 -46.87
C VAL A 118 -36.27 14.61 -45.86
N GLN A 119 -36.01 14.80 -44.56
CA GLN A 119 -36.94 14.43 -43.49
C GLN A 119 -37.90 15.57 -43.09
N ARG A 120 -38.04 16.62 -43.91
CA ARG A 120 -38.90 17.80 -43.65
C ARG A 120 -38.75 18.34 -42.21
N PHE A 121 -37.50 18.56 -41.79
CA PHE A 121 -37.14 19.06 -40.45
C PHE A 121 -37.62 18.18 -39.26
N ARG A 122 -37.88 16.89 -39.48
CA ARG A 122 -38.18 15.90 -38.42
C ARG A 122 -37.11 14.81 -38.37
N LEU A 123 -36.11 15.00 -37.51
CA LEU A 123 -34.99 14.06 -37.35
C LEU A 123 -35.42 12.77 -36.64
N ARG A 124 -35.23 11.63 -37.31
CA ARG A 124 -35.48 10.29 -36.74
C ARG A 124 -34.28 9.80 -35.93
N ARG A 125 -34.53 8.89 -34.97
CA ARG A 125 -33.48 8.26 -34.12
C ARG A 125 -32.35 7.60 -34.94
N VAL A 126 -32.67 7.10 -36.13
CA VAL A 126 -31.71 6.49 -37.07
C VAL A 126 -30.58 7.46 -37.43
N HIS A 127 -30.89 8.75 -37.60
CA HIS A 127 -29.88 9.74 -37.94
C HIS A 127 -28.86 9.95 -36.80
N GLY A 128 -29.32 9.92 -35.54
CA GLY A 128 -28.42 9.96 -34.38
C GLY A 128 -27.46 8.77 -34.32
N VAL A 129 -27.96 7.56 -34.64
CA VAL A 129 -27.11 6.35 -34.72
C VAL A 129 -26.05 6.48 -35.82
N ILE A 130 -26.42 7.01 -36.99
CA ILE A 130 -25.49 7.25 -38.10
C ILE A 130 -24.38 8.24 -37.67
N LEU A 131 -24.72 9.32 -36.97
CA LEU A 131 -23.74 10.30 -36.49
C LEU A 131 -22.76 9.70 -35.48
N VAL A 132 -23.26 8.87 -34.55
CA VAL A 132 -22.39 8.15 -33.59
C VAL A 132 -21.46 7.18 -34.32
N LEU A 133 -21.95 6.49 -35.36
CA LEU A 133 -21.12 5.57 -36.15
C LEU A 133 -20.01 6.33 -36.91
N ILE A 134 -20.35 7.45 -37.56
CA ILE A 134 -19.36 8.32 -38.24
C ILE A 134 -18.29 8.79 -37.23
N TYR A 135 -18.70 9.14 -36.01
CA TYR A 135 -17.79 9.55 -34.95
C TYR A 135 -16.86 8.42 -34.47
N ILE A 136 -17.38 7.21 -34.28
CA ILE A 136 -16.57 6.03 -33.90
C ILE A 136 -15.55 5.70 -35.00
N VAL A 137 -15.97 5.73 -36.26
CA VAL A 137 -15.09 5.49 -37.41
C VAL A 137 -13.98 6.54 -37.45
N PHE A 138 -14.31 7.82 -37.27
CA PHE A 138 -13.34 8.90 -37.15
C PHE A 138 -12.30 8.64 -36.03
N LEU A 139 -12.74 8.25 -34.83
CA LEU A 139 -11.84 7.93 -33.72
C LEU A 139 -10.88 6.78 -34.05
N VAL A 140 -11.36 5.74 -34.73
CA VAL A 140 -10.52 4.62 -35.17
C VAL A 140 -9.46 5.09 -36.17
N PHE A 141 -9.82 5.91 -37.16
CA PHE A 141 -8.86 6.46 -38.12
C PHE A 141 -7.80 7.35 -37.46
N VAL A 142 -8.20 8.17 -36.48
CA VAL A 142 -7.25 8.99 -35.70
C VAL A 142 -6.31 8.11 -34.87
N LEU A 143 -6.79 7.03 -34.27
CA LEU A 143 -5.96 6.06 -33.54
C LEU A 143 -5.02 5.25 -34.45
N LEU A 144 -5.45 4.95 -35.68
CA LEU A 144 -4.61 4.28 -36.68
C LEU A 144 -3.50 5.19 -37.24
N ASP A 145 -3.80 6.48 -37.44
CA ASP A 145 -2.80 7.51 -37.76
C ASP A 145 -1.81 7.69 -36.59
N ALA A 146 -2.32 7.72 -35.36
CA ALA A 146 -1.52 7.80 -34.14
C ALA A 146 -0.52 6.65 -33.97
N THR A 147 -0.94 5.43 -34.31
CA THR A 147 -0.11 4.21 -34.22
C THR A 147 0.81 4.02 -35.43
N ARG A 148 0.82 4.96 -36.39
CA ARG A 148 1.63 4.96 -37.62
C ARG A 148 1.45 3.71 -38.50
N VAL A 149 0.30 3.03 -38.41
CA VAL A 149 0.03 1.83 -39.21
C VAL A 149 -0.41 2.18 -40.64
N LEU A 150 -0.94 3.39 -40.88
CA LEU A 150 -1.50 3.79 -42.19
C LEU A 150 -0.51 4.47 -43.14
N CYS A 151 0.53 5.14 -42.65
CA CYS A 151 1.54 5.78 -43.51
C CYS A 151 2.80 4.91 -43.55
N GLY A 152 2.89 4.06 -44.58
CA GLY A 152 4.12 3.40 -44.99
C GLY A 152 5.16 4.36 -45.55
N GLU A 153 5.61 5.34 -44.75
CA GLU A 153 6.84 6.09 -45.02
C GLU A 153 7.98 5.53 -44.19
N ALA A 154 8.67 4.56 -44.80
CA ALA A 154 10.05 4.26 -44.47
C ALA A 154 10.92 5.47 -44.87
N GLY A 155 11.64 6.05 -43.91
CA GLY A 155 12.76 6.94 -44.22
C GLY A 155 12.87 8.19 -43.35
N SER A 156 14.10 8.51 -42.95
CA SER A 156 14.55 9.76 -42.34
C SER A 156 14.29 10.02 -40.85
N ASN A 157 13.20 9.55 -40.22
CA ASN A 157 13.05 9.66 -38.75
C ASN A 157 13.57 8.45 -37.95
N ASN A 158 14.06 7.43 -38.64
CA ASN A 158 14.70 6.27 -38.00
C ASN A 158 15.90 6.69 -37.15
N ASN A 159 16.64 7.76 -37.46
CA ASN A 159 17.71 8.20 -36.55
C ASN A 159 17.21 8.87 -35.27
N LYS A 160 16.00 9.43 -35.21
CA LYS A 160 15.41 10.02 -33.99
C LYS A 160 14.60 9.00 -33.20
N PHE A 161 13.94 8.06 -33.88
CA PHE A 161 13.23 6.94 -33.25
C PHE A 161 14.17 5.81 -32.84
N ILE A 162 15.23 5.51 -33.59
CA ILE A 162 16.31 4.61 -33.13
C ILE A 162 17.16 5.31 -32.07
N LYS A 163 17.40 6.62 -32.12
CA LYS A 163 17.99 7.32 -30.95
C LYS A 163 17.05 7.36 -29.75
N LYS A 164 15.73 7.60 -29.89
CA LYS A 164 14.79 7.55 -28.75
C LYS A 164 14.58 6.13 -28.24
N ALA A 165 14.39 5.14 -29.10
CA ALA A 165 14.33 3.73 -28.72
C ALA A 165 15.69 3.26 -28.16
N ASN A 166 16.83 3.81 -28.60
CA ASN A 166 18.13 3.62 -27.97
C ASN A 166 18.29 4.38 -26.65
N ILE A 167 17.57 5.49 -26.45
CA ILE A 167 17.48 6.19 -25.17
C ILE A 167 16.59 5.40 -24.20
N TRP A 168 15.57 4.66 -24.66
CA TRP A 168 14.77 3.75 -23.83
C TRP A 168 15.46 2.38 -23.63
N SER A 169 16.22 1.88 -24.61
CA SER A 169 17.04 0.67 -24.48
C SER A 169 18.35 0.91 -23.72
N GLN A 170 18.80 2.16 -23.56
CA GLN A 170 19.91 2.53 -22.67
C GLN A 170 19.62 2.25 -21.19
N TRP A 171 18.36 2.04 -20.82
CA TRP A 171 17.93 1.80 -19.43
C TRP A 171 17.18 0.49 -19.22
N LEU A 172 17.11 -0.39 -20.23
CA LEU A 172 16.66 -1.76 -20.03
C LEU A 172 17.89 -2.65 -19.81
N LEU A 173 17.97 -3.23 -18.61
CA LEU A 173 18.84 -4.36 -18.35
C LEU A 173 18.53 -5.47 -19.35
N SER A 174 19.56 -6.23 -19.76
CA SER A 174 19.32 -7.48 -20.50
C SER A 174 18.31 -8.34 -19.75
N VAL A 175 17.48 -9.12 -20.44
CA VAL A 175 16.55 -10.07 -19.81
C VAL A 175 17.27 -10.98 -18.81
N GLN A 176 18.53 -11.32 -19.09
CA GLN A 176 19.38 -12.10 -18.19
C GLN A 176 19.81 -11.30 -16.96
N ALA A 177 20.14 -10.01 -17.13
CA ALA A 177 20.49 -9.11 -16.05
C ALA A 177 19.25 -8.74 -15.18
N GLU A 178 18.06 -8.61 -15.76
CA GLU A 178 16.80 -8.43 -15.00
C GLU A 178 16.49 -9.67 -14.13
N ARG A 179 16.65 -10.88 -14.69
CA ARG A 179 16.52 -12.14 -13.94
C ARG A 179 17.55 -12.22 -12.82
N ASP A 180 18.78 -11.81 -13.08
CA ASP A 180 19.85 -11.78 -12.09
C ASP A 180 19.62 -10.75 -10.99
N VAL A 181 19.09 -9.57 -11.32
CA VAL A 181 18.63 -8.57 -10.34
C VAL A 181 17.59 -9.19 -9.43
N CYS A 182 16.54 -9.79 -10.00
CA CYS A 182 15.45 -10.38 -9.22
C CYS A 182 15.93 -11.55 -8.37
N ARG A 183 16.80 -12.42 -8.91
CA ARG A 183 17.40 -13.55 -8.19
C ARG A 183 18.30 -13.11 -7.05
N LYS A 184 19.13 -12.07 -7.26
CA LYS A 184 20.02 -11.52 -6.22
C LYS A 184 19.24 -10.71 -5.18
N ALA A 185 18.15 -10.05 -5.56
CA ALA A 185 17.26 -9.35 -4.64
C ALA A 185 16.44 -10.34 -3.79
N SER A 186 16.01 -11.46 -4.38
CA SER A 186 15.32 -12.54 -3.67
C SER A 186 16.26 -13.21 -2.67
N ASN A 187 15.83 -13.34 -1.42
CA ASN A 187 16.54 -14.03 -0.33
C ASN A 187 17.94 -13.48 0.01
N SER A 188 18.23 -12.21 -0.28
CA SER A 188 19.46 -11.56 0.19
C SER A 188 19.17 -10.25 0.92
N THR A 189 20.05 -9.90 1.87
CA THR A 189 20.03 -8.62 2.59
C THR A 189 20.77 -7.52 1.82
N LYS A 190 21.05 -7.73 0.53
CA LYS A 190 21.86 -6.81 -0.26
C LYS A 190 21.08 -5.56 -0.62
N SER A 191 21.67 -4.40 -0.41
CA SER A 191 21.10 -3.13 -0.87
C SER A 191 21.10 -3.04 -2.40
N ALA A 192 20.23 -2.19 -2.97
CA ALA A 192 20.21 -1.95 -4.41
C ALA A 192 21.60 -1.54 -4.97
N ASN A 193 22.41 -0.84 -4.18
CA ASN A 193 23.80 -0.51 -4.54
C ASN A 193 24.73 -1.72 -4.53
N GLN A 194 24.57 -2.65 -3.60
CA GLN A 194 25.36 -3.88 -3.57
C GLN A 194 24.97 -4.84 -4.69
N ILE A 195 23.68 -4.85 -5.09
CA ILE A 195 23.21 -5.60 -6.27
C ILE A 195 23.80 -4.98 -7.54
N ARG A 196 23.84 -3.64 -7.62
CA ARG A 196 24.47 -2.89 -8.71
C ARG A 196 25.93 -3.30 -8.93
N CYS A 197 26.74 -3.33 -7.88
CA CYS A 197 28.16 -3.67 -8.00
C CYS A 197 28.41 -5.12 -8.46
N LYS A 198 27.39 -5.98 -8.45
CA LYS A 198 27.48 -7.39 -8.87
C LYS A 198 26.89 -7.63 -10.25
N ILE A 199 26.45 -6.59 -10.94
CA ILE A 199 25.93 -6.65 -12.30
C ILE A 199 27.03 -6.09 -13.21
N PRO A 200 27.41 -6.80 -14.28
CA PRO A 200 28.46 -6.36 -15.20
C PRO A 200 28.08 -5.10 -15.99
N GLU A 201 26.78 -4.83 -16.13
CA GLU A 201 26.25 -3.63 -16.78
C GLU A 201 26.37 -2.40 -15.85
N ASN A 202 26.87 -1.28 -16.37
CA ASN A 202 26.96 -0.02 -15.63
C ASN A 202 25.58 0.63 -15.51
N VAL A 203 24.80 0.21 -14.50
CA VAL A 203 23.41 0.65 -14.28
C VAL A 203 23.26 1.52 -13.05
N SER A 204 22.29 2.44 -13.08
CA SER A 204 21.97 3.26 -11.91
C SER A 204 21.25 2.45 -10.81
N LYS A 205 21.36 2.90 -9.56
CA LYS A 205 20.57 2.35 -8.44
C LYS A 205 19.07 2.39 -8.73
N ASN A 206 18.60 3.44 -9.38
CA ASN A 206 17.19 3.65 -9.71
C ASN A 206 16.72 2.65 -10.77
N THR A 207 17.58 2.24 -11.70
CA THR A 207 17.29 1.22 -12.71
C THR A 207 17.02 -0.15 -12.05
N ILE A 208 17.81 -0.51 -11.04
CA ILE A 208 17.62 -1.74 -10.27
C ILE A 208 16.32 -1.70 -9.47
N LEU A 209 16.05 -0.59 -8.78
CA LEU A 209 14.80 -0.43 -8.03
C LEU A 209 13.58 -0.52 -8.95
N ARG A 210 13.60 0.16 -10.11
CA ARG A 210 12.52 0.05 -11.11
C ARG A 210 12.33 -1.37 -11.61
N THR A 211 13.41 -2.12 -11.82
CA THR A 211 13.37 -3.53 -12.23
C THR A 211 12.72 -4.40 -11.14
N ILE A 212 13.08 -4.19 -9.87
CA ILE A 212 12.49 -4.90 -8.73
C ILE A 212 10.99 -4.58 -8.63
N HIS A 213 10.60 -3.31 -8.69
CA HIS A 213 9.19 -2.90 -8.63
C HIS A 213 8.37 -3.43 -9.81
N ARG A 214 8.93 -3.38 -11.03
CA ARG A 214 8.32 -3.92 -12.25
C ARG A 214 8.11 -5.42 -12.21
N SER A 215 8.92 -6.17 -11.44
CA SER A 215 8.74 -7.61 -11.29
C SER A 215 7.40 -7.98 -10.63
N GLY A 216 6.81 -7.08 -9.83
CA GLY A 216 5.56 -7.29 -9.08
C GLY A 216 5.62 -8.37 -7.99
N ARG A 217 6.76 -9.06 -7.84
CA ARG A 217 6.92 -10.24 -6.96
C ARG A 217 7.67 -9.95 -5.67
N LEU A 218 8.36 -8.81 -5.60
CA LEU A 218 9.27 -8.46 -4.52
C LEU A 218 8.74 -7.24 -3.78
N VAL A 219 8.57 -7.37 -2.46
CA VAL A 219 8.14 -6.29 -1.58
C VAL A 219 9.22 -6.07 -0.52
N ASN A 220 9.62 -4.82 -0.32
CA ASN A 220 10.56 -4.47 0.73
C ASN A 220 9.85 -4.59 2.08
N THR A 221 10.25 -5.57 2.89
CA THR A 221 9.68 -5.84 4.21
C THR A 221 10.79 -5.83 5.24
N PRO A 222 10.62 -5.17 6.41
CA PRO A 222 11.60 -5.27 7.48
C PRO A 222 11.77 -6.72 7.92
N MET A 223 13.03 -7.15 8.10
CA MET A 223 13.33 -8.49 8.58
C MET A 223 12.89 -8.60 10.05
N LYS A 224 12.01 -9.57 10.36
CA LYS A 224 11.61 -9.85 11.74
C LYS A 224 12.75 -10.54 12.47
N ALA A 225 13.12 -10.03 13.65
CA ALA A 225 14.06 -10.70 14.53
C ALA A 225 13.39 -11.95 15.12
N ALA A 226 14.04 -13.11 14.99
CA ALA A 226 13.55 -14.38 15.52
C ALA A 226 14.72 -15.28 15.93
N PRO A 227 14.54 -16.16 16.94
CA PRO A 227 15.58 -17.10 17.32
C PRO A 227 15.89 -18.06 16.15
N ARG A 228 17.16 -18.43 16.00
CA ARG A 228 17.59 -19.36 14.95
C ARG A 228 17.15 -20.79 15.32
N LEU A 229 16.11 -21.28 14.63
CA LEU A 229 15.59 -22.63 14.83
C LEU A 229 16.45 -23.68 14.11
N GLN A 230 17.02 -24.60 14.88
CA GLN A 230 17.66 -25.81 14.36
C GLN A 230 16.59 -26.87 14.01
N GLN A 231 16.96 -27.91 13.26
CA GLN A 231 16.01 -28.97 12.87
C GLN A 231 15.40 -29.69 14.07
N ARG A 232 16.19 -29.94 15.13
CA ARG A 232 15.71 -30.53 16.39
C ARG A 232 14.57 -29.71 17.02
N HIS A 233 14.71 -28.38 17.08
CA HIS A 233 13.71 -27.49 17.67
C HIS A 233 12.41 -27.52 16.85
N LYS A 234 12.50 -27.63 15.52
CA LYS A 234 11.32 -27.74 14.65
C LYS A 234 10.55 -29.05 14.90
N ASN A 235 11.28 -30.15 15.04
CA ASN A 235 10.68 -31.46 15.31
C ASN A 235 9.98 -31.48 16.68
N GLU A 236 10.64 -30.96 17.73
CA GLU A 236 10.07 -30.83 19.08
C GLU A 236 8.82 -29.95 19.08
N ARG A 237 8.87 -28.79 18.42
CA ARG A 237 7.71 -27.90 18.27
C ARG A 237 6.54 -28.58 17.54
N LEU A 238 6.83 -29.34 16.49
CA LEU A 238 5.81 -30.07 15.73
C LEU A 238 5.18 -31.19 16.57
N GLN A 239 5.99 -31.92 17.34
CA GLN A 239 5.52 -32.95 18.25
C GLN A 239 4.63 -32.36 19.34
N PHE A 240 5.07 -31.26 19.97
CA PHE A 240 4.29 -30.51 20.95
C PHE A 240 2.94 -30.04 20.39
N ALA A 241 2.95 -29.49 19.18
CA ALA A 241 1.71 -29.04 18.53
C ALA A 241 0.75 -30.21 18.31
N ARG A 242 1.24 -31.35 17.80
CA ARG A 242 0.43 -32.55 17.56
C ARG A 242 -0.16 -33.13 18.83
N SER A 243 0.63 -33.23 19.90
CA SER A 243 0.16 -33.78 21.19
C SER A 243 -0.86 -32.87 21.87
N ASN A 244 -0.79 -31.56 21.64
CA ASN A 244 -1.64 -30.58 22.31
C ASN A 244 -2.80 -30.03 21.45
N MET A 245 -3.10 -30.63 20.30
CA MET A 245 -4.22 -30.21 19.44
C MET A 245 -5.58 -30.34 20.13
N ALA A 246 -5.77 -31.38 20.95
CA ALA A 246 -7.03 -31.65 21.66
C ALA A 246 -7.08 -31.04 23.08
N THR A 247 -6.03 -30.34 23.50
CA THR A 247 -5.90 -29.84 24.87
C THR A 247 -6.84 -28.66 25.13
N ASP A 248 -7.48 -28.64 26.30
CA ASP A 248 -8.30 -27.50 26.75
C ASP A 248 -7.43 -26.40 27.35
N TRP A 249 -7.09 -25.41 26.51
CA TRP A 249 -6.23 -24.28 26.86
C TRP A 249 -6.82 -23.36 27.94
N ASN A 250 -8.12 -23.45 28.25
CA ASN A 250 -8.72 -22.65 29.33
C ASN A 250 -8.28 -23.09 30.74
N LYS A 251 -7.67 -24.29 30.84
CA LYS A 251 -7.14 -24.87 32.09
C LYS A 251 -5.64 -24.66 32.24
N ILE A 252 -4.97 -24.12 31.22
CA ILE A 252 -3.52 -23.91 31.24
C ILE A 252 -3.21 -22.49 31.72
N ILE A 253 -2.46 -22.39 32.81
CA ILE A 253 -1.93 -21.12 33.31
C ILE A 253 -0.65 -20.85 32.56
N CYS A 254 -0.63 -19.82 31.73
CA CYS A 254 0.57 -19.38 31.03
C CYS A 254 1.23 -18.26 31.83
N SER A 255 2.55 -18.34 31.98
CA SER A 255 3.35 -17.38 32.73
C SER A 255 4.56 -16.92 31.92
N ASP A 256 5.02 -15.71 32.20
CA ASP A 256 6.22 -15.14 31.57
C ASP A 256 6.73 -13.92 32.34
N GLU A 257 7.97 -13.53 32.09
CA GLU A 257 8.60 -12.31 32.61
C GLU A 257 8.86 -11.31 31.48
N LYS A 258 8.40 -10.05 31.66
CA LYS A 258 8.69 -8.97 30.72
C LYS A 258 9.41 -7.80 31.36
N LYS A 259 10.46 -7.36 30.68
CA LYS A 259 11.17 -6.12 30.97
C LYS A 259 10.46 -4.93 30.34
N PHE A 260 10.12 -3.93 31.15
CA PHE A 260 9.62 -2.63 30.69
C PHE A 260 10.73 -1.57 30.77
N ASN A 261 10.76 -0.66 29.79
CA ASN A 261 11.72 0.43 29.73
C ASN A 261 11.04 1.77 30.05
N LEU A 262 11.69 2.67 30.79
CA LEU A 262 11.09 3.97 31.10
C LEU A 262 10.93 4.88 29.89
N ASP A 263 11.82 4.73 28.89
CA ASP A 263 11.92 5.61 27.73
C ASP A 263 10.95 5.23 26.59
N GLY A 264 10.23 4.11 26.72
CA GLY A 264 9.32 3.57 25.71
C GLY A 264 9.72 2.19 25.20
N PRO A 265 8.90 1.56 24.35
CA PRO A 265 9.23 0.29 23.70
C PRO A 265 10.39 0.49 22.71
N ASP A 266 11.19 -0.56 22.48
CA ASP A 266 12.42 -0.52 21.64
C ASP A 266 12.18 -0.26 20.13
N GLY A 267 10.97 0.15 19.74
CA GLY A 267 10.56 0.38 18.35
C GLY A 267 10.57 1.86 17.92
N TYR A 268 10.32 2.07 16.64
CA TYR A 268 10.11 3.41 16.08
C TYR A 268 8.70 3.90 16.41
N ALA A 269 8.60 4.98 17.16
CA ALA A 269 7.37 5.76 17.23
C ALA A 269 7.26 6.63 15.97
N HIS A 270 6.10 6.61 15.33
CA HIS A 270 5.83 7.38 14.12
C HIS A 270 5.00 8.61 14.46
N TYR A 271 5.34 9.77 13.88
CA TYR A 271 4.55 10.98 13.96
C TYR A 271 4.52 11.70 12.60
N TRP A 272 3.44 12.43 12.34
CA TRP A 272 3.34 13.31 11.17
C TRP A 272 4.14 14.58 11.45
N ARG A 273 5.25 14.77 10.73
CA ARG A 273 6.10 15.94 10.86
C ARG A 273 5.66 17.04 9.89
N ASP A 274 5.30 18.19 10.44
CA ASP A 274 5.29 19.44 9.68
C ASP A 274 6.72 19.92 9.48
N LEU A 275 7.15 20.12 8.24
CA LEU A 275 8.52 20.54 7.90
C LEU A 275 8.83 21.98 8.36
N ARG A 276 7.81 22.76 8.73
CA ARG A 276 7.97 24.12 9.27
C ARG A 276 8.28 24.14 10.76
N LYS A 277 8.16 23.00 11.44
CA LYS A 277 8.38 22.87 12.89
C LYS A 277 9.62 22.05 13.17
N ASP A 278 10.24 22.33 14.31
CA ASP A 278 11.35 21.51 14.80
C ASP A 278 10.90 20.06 15.00
N PRO A 279 11.77 19.10 14.65
CA PRO A 279 11.46 17.69 14.81
C PRO A 279 11.24 17.34 16.29
N MET A 280 10.26 16.47 16.56
CA MET A 280 10.08 15.92 17.89
C MET A 280 11.13 14.84 18.13
N TYR A 281 11.78 14.91 19.28
CA TYR A 281 12.75 13.90 19.72
C TYR A 281 12.18 13.10 20.87
N PHE A 282 12.37 11.78 20.84
CA PHE A 282 12.22 10.95 22.03
C PHE A 282 13.46 11.12 22.90
N SER A 283 13.25 11.43 24.19
CA SER A 283 14.35 11.40 25.15
C SER A 283 14.84 9.96 25.28
N LYS A 284 16.10 9.71 24.93
CA LYS A 284 16.83 8.49 25.26
C LYS A 284 17.82 8.84 26.34
N ARG A 285 17.75 8.18 27.50
CA ARG A 285 18.71 8.45 28.57
C ARG A 285 20.08 7.89 28.20
N ASN A 286 21.12 8.72 28.33
CA ASN A 286 22.51 8.30 28.08
C ASN A 286 23.06 7.39 29.19
N PHE A 287 22.48 7.44 30.41
CA PHE A 287 22.87 6.64 31.56
C PHE A 287 21.64 6.17 32.34
N GLY A 288 21.68 4.90 32.80
CA GLY A 288 20.81 4.27 33.81
C GLY A 288 19.41 4.86 34.01
N GLY A 289 18.38 4.17 33.52
CA GLY A 289 16.98 4.50 33.80
C GLY A 289 16.25 3.50 34.70
N GLY A 290 16.84 2.32 34.94
CA GLY A 290 16.12 1.21 35.56
C GLY A 290 15.03 0.64 34.64
N SER A 291 14.93 -0.68 34.57
CA SER A 291 13.88 -1.36 33.81
C SER A 291 13.22 -2.34 34.76
N PRO A 292 11.98 -2.08 35.24
CA PRO A 292 11.29 -3.08 36.04
C PRO A 292 11.04 -4.32 35.20
N MET A 293 11.35 -5.46 35.79
CA MET A 293 10.91 -6.75 35.28
C MET A 293 9.56 -7.06 35.94
N VAL A 294 8.58 -7.47 35.14
CA VAL A 294 7.23 -7.78 35.60
C VAL A 294 6.95 -9.23 35.29
N TRP A 295 6.64 -10.01 36.32
CA TRP A 295 6.09 -11.34 36.16
C TRP A 295 4.57 -11.24 36.04
N GLY A 296 4.02 -12.00 35.11
CA GLY A 296 2.58 -12.09 34.92
C GLY A 296 2.17 -13.49 34.52
N ALA A 297 0.99 -13.89 34.99
CA ALA A 297 0.37 -15.13 34.55
C ALA A 297 -1.13 -14.93 34.29
N PHE A 298 -1.69 -15.72 33.41
CA PHE A 298 -3.13 -15.72 33.16
C PHE A 298 -3.60 -17.10 32.73
N CYS A 299 -4.92 -17.33 32.80
CA CYS A 299 -5.53 -18.59 32.44
C CYS A 299 -6.98 -18.39 31.99
N GLY A 300 -7.26 -18.71 30.73
CA GLY A 300 -8.58 -18.48 30.11
C GLY A 300 -9.06 -17.04 30.35
N ASN A 301 -10.20 -16.88 31.02
CA ASN A 301 -10.80 -15.57 31.32
C ASN A 301 -10.26 -14.88 32.60
N GLY A 302 -9.37 -15.53 33.35
CA GLY A 302 -8.81 -15.02 34.59
C GLY A 302 -7.35 -14.58 34.45
N THR A 303 -6.96 -13.50 35.12
CA THR A 303 -5.57 -13.07 35.26
C THR A 303 -5.07 -13.36 36.66
N VAL A 304 -3.84 -13.84 36.77
CA VAL A 304 -3.08 -13.82 38.03
C VAL A 304 -2.53 -12.40 38.18
N ALA A 305 -2.45 -11.89 39.42
CA ALA A 305 -1.95 -10.54 39.67
C ALA A 305 -0.54 -10.37 39.09
N LEU A 306 -0.26 -9.21 38.49
CA LEU A 306 1.09 -8.85 38.04
C LEU A 306 1.97 -8.55 39.26
N SER A 307 3.21 -9.03 39.23
CA SER A 307 4.18 -8.79 40.30
C SER A 307 5.49 -8.24 39.75
N PHE A 308 5.98 -7.16 40.35
CA PHE A 308 7.28 -6.60 40.01
C PHE A 308 8.39 -7.42 40.64
N ILE A 309 9.35 -7.86 39.82
CA ILE A 309 10.47 -8.70 40.24
C ILE A 309 11.80 -7.98 40.04
N GLY A 310 12.80 -8.42 40.82
CA GLY A 310 14.19 -8.00 40.63
C GLY A 310 14.73 -8.48 39.28
N THR A 311 15.68 -7.73 38.72
CA THR A 311 16.33 -8.05 37.43
C THR A 311 17.19 -9.31 37.46
N ARG A 312 17.66 -9.71 38.65
CA ARG A 312 18.34 -10.98 38.89
C ARG A 312 17.50 -11.78 39.86
N THR A 313 17.00 -12.92 39.40
CA THR A 313 16.11 -13.80 40.16
C THR A 313 16.81 -15.16 40.24
N ASN A 314 16.95 -15.70 41.44
CA ASN A 314 17.43 -17.07 41.63
C ASN A 314 16.24 -18.05 41.70
N SER A 315 16.51 -19.35 41.77
CA SER A 315 15.44 -20.37 41.86
C SER A 315 14.59 -20.26 43.14
N GLN A 316 15.16 -19.82 44.26
CA GLN A 316 14.44 -19.65 45.52
C GLN A 316 13.50 -18.44 45.48
N ASP A 317 13.97 -17.31 44.94
CA ASP A 317 13.18 -16.10 44.71
C ASP A 317 11.99 -16.41 43.79
N TYR A 318 12.23 -17.21 42.74
CA TYR A 318 11.18 -17.67 41.85
C TYR A 318 10.14 -18.54 42.57
N GLN A 319 10.58 -19.51 43.39
CA GLN A 319 9.68 -20.33 44.20
C GLN A 319 8.85 -19.52 45.19
N GLN A 320 9.44 -18.50 45.83
CA GLN A 320 8.73 -17.59 46.74
C GLN A 320 7.67 -16.78 45.99
N LEU A 321 8.01 -16.28 44.81
CA LEU A 321 7.07 -15.57 43.95
C LEU A 321 5.88 -16.46 43.55
N LEU A 322 6.14 -17.70 43.15
CA LEU A 322 5.07 -18.67 42.85
C LEU A 322 4.25 -18.99 44.10
N ALA A 323 4.88 -19.15 45.26
CA ALA A 323 4.19 -19.39 46.52
C ALA A 323 3.24 -18.22 46.88
N GLN A 324 3.66 -16.99 46.62
CA GLN A 324 2.91 -15.78 46.95
C GLN A 324 1.78 -15.48 45.96
N HIS A 325 1.99 -15.71 44.66
CA HIS A 325 1.04 -15.28 43.64
C HIS A 325 0.27 -16.44 42.98
N LEU A 326 0.95 -17.56 42.68
CA LEU A 326 0.35 -18.70 42.00
C LEU A 326 -0.49 -19.57 42.94
N LEU A 327 0.04 -19.97 44.11
CA LEU A 327 -0.67 -20.87 45.02
C LEU A 327 -2.02 -20.30 45.52
N PRO A 328 -2.13 -19.02 45.92
CA PRO A 328 -3.41 -18.46 46.33
C PRO A 328 -4.42 -18.36 45.18
N TYR A 329 -3.94 -18.17 43.95
CA TYR A 329 -4.78 -18.22 42.76
C TYR A 329 -5.33 -19.64 42.51
N LEU A 330 -4.47 -20.66 42.58
CA LEU A 330 -4.86 -22.07 42.43
C LEU A 330 -5.84 -22.54 43.51
N ARG A 331 -5.66 -22.10 44.77
CA ARG A 331 -6.57 -22.40 45.89
C ARG A 331 -7.96 -21.83 45.65
N ARG A 332 -8.06 -20.57 45.19
CA ARG A 332 -9.35 -19.93 44.84
C ARG A 332 -10.09 -20.64 43.72
N ARG A 333 -9.37 -21.22 42.76
CA ARG A 333 -9.94 -21.91 41.60
C ARG A 333 -10.26 -23.40 41.83
N ARG A 334 -10.24 -23.86 43.09
CA ARG A 334 -10.50 -25.25 43.50
C ARG A 334 -9.60 -26.31 42.82
N ARG A 335 -8.35 -25.98 42.49
CA ARG A 335 -7.31 -26.92 41.98
C ARG A 335 -7.77 -27.90 40.88
N ALA A 336 -8.78 -27.55 40.08
CA ALA A 336 -9.31 -28.47 39.07
C ALA A 336 -8.29 -28.64 37.93
N ASN A 337 -7.54 -29.75 37.91
CA ASN A 337 -6.60 -30.18 36.84
C ASN A 337 -6.01 -29.03 36.00
N THR A 338 -5.42 -28.04 36.67
CA THR A 338 -4.77 -26.91 36.00
C THR A 338 -3.31 -27.24 35.74
N THR A 339 -2.92 -27.15 34.48
CA THR A 339 -1.53 -27.30 34.05
C THR A 339 -0.86 -25.93 34.07
N TYR A 340 0.38 -25.85 34.53
CA TYR A 340 1.18 -24.64 34.55
C TYR A 340 2.20 -24.66 33.43
N GLN A 341 2.25 -23.58 32.65
CA GLN A 341 3.21 -23.36 31.58
C GLN A 341 4.21 -22.29 32.03
N GLN A 342 5.49 -22.61 31.84
CA GLN A 342 6.65 -21.73 32.00
C GLN A 342 7.64 -22.00 30.87
N ASP A 343 8.60 -21.10 30.67
CA ASP A 343 9.70 -21.35 29.73
C ASP A 343 10.79 -22.24 30.37
N ASN A 344 11.78 -22.65 29.56
CA ASN A 344 12.89 -23.49 30.01
C ASN A 344 14.12 -22.67 30.42
N ALA A 345 13.93 -21.48 31.01
CA ALA A 345 15.04 -20.75 31.63
C ALA A 345 15.72 -21.60 32.72
N SER A 346 17.02 -21.37 32.96
CA SER A 346 17.80 -22.20 33.89
C SER A 346 17.22 -22.26 35.30
N VAL A 347 16.60 -21.17 35.77
CA VAL A 347 15.92 -21.11 37.08
C VAL A 347 14.61 -21.91 37.10
N HIS A 348 13.90 -21.99 35.97
CA HIS A 348 12.65 -22.75 35.82
C HIS A 348 12.91 -24.26 35.69
N ALA A 349 13.95 -24.63 34.95
CA ALA A 349 14.36 -26.02 34.74
C ALA A 349 15.27 -26.58 35.86
N SER A 350 15.57 -25.79 36.90
CA SER A 350 16.41 -26.24 38.01
C SER A 350 15.72 -27.34 38.84
N ASN A 351 16.51 -28.31 39.32
CA ASN A 351 16.00 -29.42 40.16
C ASN A 351 15.23 -28.92 41.40
N SER A 352 15.66 -27.79 41.98
CA SER A 352 14.99 -27.16 43.11
C SER A 352 13.58 -26.69 42.76
N THR A 353 13.42 -26.03 41.61
CA THR A 353 12.11 -25.53 41.14
C THR A 353 11.19 -26.68 40.73
N LEU A 354 11.72 -27.71 40.06
CA LEU A 354 10.94 -28.91 39.70
C LEU A 354 10.46 -29.66 40.94
N ALA A 355 11.32 -29.83 41.95
CA ALA A 355 10.94 -30.43 43.23
C ALA A 355 9.87 -29.61 43.95
N TRP A 356 9.92 -28.28 43.87
CA TRP A 356 8.90 -27.40 44.43
C TRP A 356 7.53 -27.60 43.76
N PHE A 357 7.47 -27.71 42.43
CA PHE A 357 6.21 -27.98 41.72
C PHE A 357 5.62 -29.35 42.08
N ALA A 358 6.49 -30.37 42.18
CA ALA A 358 6.08 -31.70 42.61
C ALA A 358 5.51 -31.69 44.05
N ALA A 359 6.19 -31.03 44.98
CA ALA A 359 5.74 -30.89 46.37
C ALA A 359 4.40 -30.13 46.50
N ASN A 360 4.11 -29.21 45.58
CA ASN A 360 2.87 -28.42 45.58
C ASN A 360 1.74 -29.02 44.73
N ASN A 361 1.94 -30.21 44.15
CA ASN A 361 0.99 -30.90 43.26
C ASN A 361 0.54 -30.03 42.06
N VAL A 362 1.50 -29.38 41.40
CA VAL A 362 1.25 -28.57 40.20
C VAL A 362 1.83 -29.30 38.99
N VAL A 363 0.98 -29.60 38.01
CA VAL A 363 1.39 -30.28 36.77
C VAL A 363 2.01 -29.27 35.82
N LEU A 364 3.22 -29.53 35.33
CA LEU A 364 3.90 -28.70 34.35
C LEU A 364 3.54 -29.13 32.92
N LEU A 365 3.36 -28.15 32.03
CA LEU A 365 3.24 -28.38 30.60
C LEU A 365 4.63 -28.58 29.99
N ASP A 366 4.83 -29.67 29.27
CA ASP A 366 6.08 -29.90 28.53
C ASP A 366 6.22 -28.85 27.41
N TRP A 367 7.22 -27.98 27.51
CA TRP A 367 7.34 -26.79 26.66
C TRP A 367 8.56 -26.86 25.73
N PRO A 368 8.39 -26.66 24.41
CA PRO A 368 9.50 -26.74 23.46
C PRO A 368 10.43 -25.52 23.58
N ALA A 369 11.74 -25.77 23.47
CA ALA A 369 12.75 -24.71 23.51
C ALA A 369 12.57 -23.68 22.36
N CYS A 370 13.08 -22.46 22.57
CA CYS A 370 13.06 -21.37 21.57
C CYS A 370 11.67 -21.09 20.97
N SER A 371 10.61 -21.15 21.78
CA SER A 371 9.23 -21.00 21.31
C SER A 371 8.44 -19.89 22.02
N PRO A 372 8.93 -18.64 22.00
CA PRO A 372 8.20 -17.51 22.59
C PRO A 372 6.87 -17.24 21.86
N ASP A 373 6.79 -17.54 20.56
CA ASP A 373 5.61 -17.33 19.73
C ASP A 373 4.43 -18.25 20.11
N LEU A 374 4.72 -19.40 20.73
CA LEU A 374 3.71 -20.27 21.30
C LEU A 374 3.13 -19.73 22.62
N ASN A 375 3.87 -18.88 23.34
CA ASN A 375 3.44 -18.37 24.64
C ASN A 375 2.36 -17.30 24.46
N SER A 376 1.16 -17.58 24.93
CA SER A 376 0.02 -16.67 24.82
C SER A 376 0.15 -15.43 25.70
N VAL A 377 1.04 -15.44 26.71
CA VAL A 377 1.32 -14.26 27.56
C VAL A 377 1.93 -13.12 26.75
N GLU A 378 2.63 -13.43 25.65
CA GLU A 378 3.16 -12.39 24.75
C GLU A 378 2.07 -11.51 24.14
N ASN A 379 0.85 -12.04 23.93
CA ASN A 379 -0.28 -11.21 23.54
C ASN A 379 -0.69 -10.27 24.67
N LEU A 380 -0.76 -10.76 25.92
CA LEU A 380 -1.07 -9.94 27.08
C LEU A 380 -0.05 -8.81 27.23
N TRP A 381 1.23 -9.13 27.06
CA TRP A 381 2.30 -8.16 27.01
C TRP A 381 2.14 -7.14 25.89
N SER A 382 1.77 -7.56 24.69
CA SER A 382 1.54 -6.63 23.58
C SER A 382 0.44 -5.61 23.88
N VAL A 383 -0.65 -6.03 24.54
CA VAL A 383 -1.74 -5.13 24.93
C VAL A 383 -1.31 -4.21 26.07
N LEU A 384 -0.60 -4.74 27.07
CA LEU A 384 -0.07 -3.95 28.19
C LEU A 384 0.92 -2.87 27.71
N VAL A 385 1.89 -3.23 26.86
CA VAL A 385 2.84 -2.27 26.28
C VAL A 385 2.12 -1.15 25.54
N ARG A 386 1.09 -1.47 24.73
CA ARG A 386 0.30 -0.44 24.02
C ARG A 386 -0.44 0.51 24.97
N ARG A 387 -0.94 0.01 26.10
CA ARG A 387 -1.64 0.85 27.10
C ARG A 387 -0.67 1.69 27.93
N VAL A 388 0.42 1.07 28.40
CA VAL A 388 1.46 1.71 29.22
C VAL A 388 2.09 2.88 28.46
N TYR A 389 2.46 2.67 27.19
CA TYR A 389 3.10 3.69 26.36
C TYR A 389 2.15 4.41 25.41
N ALA A 390 0.85 4.41 25.72
CA ALA A 390 -0.14 5.15 24.95
C ALA A 390 0.25 6.64 24.85
N ASN A 391 -0.01 7.26 23.69
CA ASN A 391 0.33 8.66 23.41
C ASN A 391 1.82 9.00 23.61
N ALA A 392 2.72 8.05 23.35
CA ALA A 392 4.16 8.24 23.50
C ALA A 392 4.59 8.65 24.92
N LYS A 393 3.82 8.23 25.94
CA LYS A 393 4.10 8.54 27.35
C LYS A 393 5.43 7.92 27.78
N GLN A 394 6.29 8.74 28.38
CA GLN A 394 7.52 8.33 29.03
C GLN A 394 7.37 8.48 30.55
N TYR A 395 8.06 7.63 31.31
CA TYR A 395 7.97 7.60 32.77
C TYR A 395 9.26 8.11 33.39
N THR A 396 9.20 9.05 34.32
CA THR A 396 10.40 9.59 34.99
C THR A 396 10.98 8.59 35.98
N THR A 397 10.12 7.91 36.76
CA THR A 397 10.51 6.91 37.77
C THR A 397 9.85 5.55 37.57
N VAL A 398 10.46 4.50 38.12
CA VAL A 398 9.89 3.14 38.14
C VAL A 398 8.56 3.10 38.91
N ASN A 399 8.41 3.89 39.98
CA ASN A 399 7.19 3.91 40.78
C ASN A 399 5.99 4.47 40.01
N ASP A 400 6.21 5.42 39.10
CA ASP A 400 5.14 5.96 38.26
C ASP A 400 4.66 4.94 37.24
N LEU A 401 5.57 4.10 36.73
CA LEU A 401 5.25 2.99 35.84
C LEU A 401 4.46 1.88 36.58
N LYS A 402 4.72 1.67 37.88
CA LYS A 402 3.99 0.68 38.70
C LYS A 402 2.50 1.02 38.91
N LYS A 403 2.08 2.28 38.75
CA LYS A 403 0.71 2.74 39.03
C LYS A 403 -0.27 2.60 37.86
N SER A 404 0.18 2.28 36.65
CA SER A 404 -0.71 2.17 35.47
C SER A 404 -1.15 0.72 35.24
N ASP A 405 -2.41 0.37 35.52
CA ASP A 405 -2.86 -1.02 35.59
C ASP A 405 -4.05 -1.36 34.66
N SER A 406 -4.18 -2.67 34.37
CA SER A 406 -5.27 -3.45 33.75
C SER A 406 -5.19 -3.84 32.26
N CYS A 407 -5.16 -5.16 31.98
CA CYS A 407 -5.54 -5.84 30.71
C CYS A 407 -5.85 -7.34 30.92
N ARG A 408 -6.86 -7.87 30.19
CA ARG A 408 -7.21 -9.31 30.06
C ARG A 408 -7.03 -9.74 28.59
N VAL A 409 -6.62 -10.99 28.32
CA VAL A 409 -6.39 -11.51 26.95
C VAL A 409 -6.84 -12.97 26.80
N GLY A 410 -7.47 -13.30 25.66
CA GLY A 410 -7.76 -14.67 25.22
C GLY A 410 -7.56 -14.81 23.70
N CYS A 411 -6.47 -15.47 23.27
CA CYS A 411 -6.15 -15.65 21.84
C CYS A 411 -5.41 -16.98 21.50
N MET A 412 -5.41 -17.98 22.38
CA MET A 412 -4.53 -19.16 22.23
C MET A 412 -4.88 -20.16 21.10
N PRO A 413 -6.17 -20.44 20.76
CA PRO A 413 -6.50 -21.48 19.77
C PRO A 413 -5.95 -21.23 18.35
N ASN A 414 -5.88 -19.97 17.93
CA ASN A 414 -5.44 -19.61 16.56
C ASN A 414 -3.93 -19.84 16.33
N ARG A 415 -3.13 -19.80 17.39
CA ARG A 415 -1.67 -19.95 17.31
C ARG A 415 -1.24 -21.39 17.05
N ILE A 416 -1.89 -22.35 17.72
CA ILE A 416 -1.58 -23.78 17.58
C ILE A 416 -1.97 -24.28 16.19
N PHE A 417 -3.09 -23.77 15.65
CA PHE A 417 -3.51 -24.04 14.28
C PHE A 417 -2.48 -23.55 13.26
N GLU A 418 -1.89 -22.36 13.47
CA GLU A 418 -0.90 -21.81 12.55
C GLU A 418 0.46 -22.53 12.63
N VAL A 419 0.91 -22.95 13.81
CA VAL A 419 2.12 -23.77 13.95
C VAL A 419 1.94 -25.11 13.23
N ALA A 420 0.75 -25.70 13.29
CA ALA A 420 0.43 -26.92 12.55
C ALA A 420 0.45 -26.68 11.03
N GLN A 421 -0.16 -25.59 10.54
CA GLN A 421 -0.12 -25.22 9.12
C GLN A 421 1.30 -24.96 8.60
N LYS A 422 2.18 -24.39 9.43
CA LYS A 422 3.56 -24.05 9.06
C LYS A 422 4.60 -25.14 9.35
N GLN A 423 4.17 -26.37 9.66
CA GLN A 423 5.05 -27.50 9.98
C GLN A 423 6.12 -27.17 11.06
N GLY A 424 5.73 -26.46 12.12
CA GLY A 424 6.66 -26.04 13.18
C GLY A 424 7.45 -24.76 12.89
N GLY A 425 7.17 -24.08 11.78
CA GLY A 425 7.72 -22.77 11.43
C GLY A 425 7.17 -21.61 12.28
N ILE A 426 7.75 -20.42 12.09
CA ILE A 426 7.42 -19.19 12.85
C ILE A 426 5.99 -18.73 12.50
N THR A 427 5.15 -18.52 13.53
CA THR A 427 3.80 -17.96 13.37
C THR A 427 3.83 -16.48 12.99
N HIS A 428 2.70 -15.91 12.55
CA HIS A 428 2.65 -14.47 12.28
C HIS A 428 2.55 -13.61 13.55
N TYR A 429 2.21 -14.27 14.67
CA TYR A 429 2.07 -13.70 16.01
C TYR A 429 3.38 -13.32 16.68
#